data_AF-A0A925YZX0-F1
#
_entry.id   AF-A0A925YZX0-F1
#
_cell.length_a   1.000
_cell.length_b   1.000
_cell.length_c   1.000
_cell.angle_alpha   90.00
_cell.angle_beta   90.00
_cell.angle_gamma   90.00
#
_symmetry.space_group_name_H-M   'P 1'
#
loop_
_entity.id
_entity.type
_entity.pdbx_description
1 polymer ?
#
loop_
_entity_poly.entity_id
_entity_poly.type
_entity_poly.pdbx_seq_one_letter_code
_entity_poly.pdbx_strand_id
1 'polypeptide(L)'
;MRLLLIVLLFSTNVFSQSLTEKEINAYVTTIDSLRENNTLIKYWYPQIHYCGGSVYGYYLNDTLVYIESKYSAELGYTEETVYLFNDIYYKVIFYAHQAEWGKYKNDPDFDESKMTYTDTTYTIIFSEKIIFKKYSGNKLLSETADSELITDLLNCGQMMKEFLDKEKINAE
;
A
#
# COMPACT_ATOMS: atom_id res chain seq x y z
N MET A 1 9.79 -49.56 8.33
CA MET A 1 10.41 -48.29 7.94
C MET A 1 10.22 -48.07 6.44
N ARG A 2 9.12 -47.41 6.06
CA ARG A 2 8.87 -46.92 4.70
C ARG A 2 8.37 -45.50 4.83
N LEU A 3 9.30 -44.58 4.61
CA LEU A 3 9.07 -43.15 4.47
C LEU A 3 8.33 -42.96 3.14
N LEU A 4 7.08 -42.53 3.15
CA LEU A 4 6.43 -42.03 1.94
C LEU A 4 6.42 -40.51 2.01
N LEU A 5 7.17 -39.91 1.08
CA LEU A 5 7.20 -38.49 0.79
C LEU A 5 5.77 -37.95 0.64
N ILE A 6 5.38 -37.05 1.54
CA ILE A 6 4.27 -36.13 1.30
C ILE A 6 4.84 -35.01 0.43
N VAL A 7 4.61 -35.10 -0.88
CA VAL A 7 4.84 -33.98 -1.79
C VAL A 7 3.73 -32.95 -1.50
N LEU A 8 4.05 -31.96 -0.66
CA LEU A 8 3.27 -30.74 -0.55
C LEU A 8 3.42 -29.97 -1.86
N LEU A 9 2.50 -30.21 -2.79
CA LEU A 9 2.21 -29.28 -3.87
C LEU A 9 1.67 -28.00 -3.22
N PHE A 10 2.56 -27.06 -2.91
CA PHE A 10 2.20 -25.67 -2.78
C PHE A 10 1.75 -25.21 -4.17
N SER A 11 0.46 -25.41 -4.48
CA SER A 11 -0.20 -24.67 -5.53
C SER A 11 -0.05 -23.20 -5.15
N THR A 12 0.78 -22.48 -5.91
CA THR A 12 0.76 -21.02 -5.94
C THR A 12 -0.69 -20.61 -6.11
N ASN A 13 -1.32 -20.09 -5.06
CA ASN A 13 -2.60 -19.42 -5.16
C ASN A 13 -2.36 -18.22 -6.07
N VAL A 14 -2.53 -18.43 -7.37
CA VAL A 14 -2.65 -17.35 -8.33
C VAL A 14 -3.90 -16.62 -7.89
N PHE A 15 -3.69 -15.46 -7.28
CA PHE A 15 -4.73 -14.54 -6.85
C PHE A 15 -5.44 -14.06 -8.13
N SER A 16 -6.38 -14.87 -8.64
CA SER A 16 -7.16 -14.54 -9.82
C SER A 16 -8.40 -13.82 -9.33
N GLN A 17 -8.27 -12.52 -9.19
CA GLN A 17 -9.38 -11.63 -8.90
C GLN A 17 -10.21 -11.47 -10.18
N SER A 18 -11.52 -11.66 -10.11
CA SER A 18 -12.38 -11.64 -11.30
C SER A 18 -12.80 -10.23 -11.74
N LEU A 19 -12.36 -9.19 -11.03
CA LEU A 19 -12.74 -7.82 -11.31
C LEU A 19 -11.80 -7.22 -12.35
N THR A 20 -12.38 -6.45 -13.26
CA THR A 20 -11.65 -5.64 -14.25
C THR A 20 -11.08 -4.37 -13.61
N GLU A 21 -10.06 -3.77 -14.24
CA GLU A 21 -9.52 -2.46 -13.84
C GLU A 21 -10.62 -1.39 -13.75
N LYS A 22 -11.60 -1.42 -14.67
CA LYS A 22 -12.70 -0.46 -14.70
C LYS A 22 -13.61 -0.59 -13.48
N GLU A 23 -13.95 -1.83 -13.09
CA GLU A 23 -14.77 -2.08 -11.90
C GLU A 23 -14.05 -1.66 -10.62
N ILE A 24 -12.75 -1.94 -10.52
CA ILE A 24 -11.94 -1.50 -9.38
C ILE A 24 -11.85 0.03 -9.32
N ASN A 25 -11.64 0.72 -10.44
CA ASN A 25 -11.62 2.19 -10.44
C ASN A 25 -12.99 2.81 -10.12
N ALA A 26 -14.09 2.15 -10.49
CA ALA A 26 -15.44 2.57 -10.10
C ALA A 26 -15.67 2.38 -8.59
N TYR A 27 -15.18 1.27 -8.03
CA TYR A 27 -15.19 1.03 -6.59
C TYR A 27 -14.38 2.10 -5.85
N VAL A 28 -13.14 2.37 -6.28
CA VAL A 28 -12.27 3.42 -5.72
C VAL A 28 -12.96 4.77 -5.69
N THR A 29 -13.53 5.21 -6.82
CA THR A 29 -14.29 6.47 -6.91
C THR A 29 -15.44 6.51 -5.91
N THR A 30 -16.13 5.38 -5.72
CA THR A 30 -17.24 5.28 -4.76
C THR A 30 -16.74 5.44 -3.32
N ILE A 31 -15.68 4.73 -2.95
CA ILE A 31 -15.08 4.82 -1.61
C ILE A 31 -14.54 6.22 -1.33
N ASP A 32 -13.86 6.84 -2.30
CA ASP A 32 -13.38 8.22 -2.17
C ASP A 32 -14.54 9.19 -1.92
N SER A 33 -15.62 9.06 -2.68
CA SER A 33 -16.83 9.89 -2.48
C SER A 33 -17.48 9.66 -1.11
N LEU A 34 -17.57 8.41 -0.65
CA LEU A 34 -18.11 8.11 0.69
C LEU A 34 -17.22 8.70 1.80
N ARG A 35 -15.90 8.64 1.64
CA ARG A 35 -14.93 9.22 2.57
C ARG A 35 -15.04 10.75 2.61
N GLU A 36 -15.04 11.40 1.45
CA GLU A 36 -15.15 12.87 1.33
C GLU A 36 -16.45 13.40 1.93
N ASN A 37 -17.53 12.62 1.85
CA ASN A 37 -18.82 12.95 2.45
C ASN A 37 -18.95 12.54 3.93
N ASN A 38 -17.88 12.04 4.57
CA ASN A 38 -17.87 11.55 5.95
C ASN A 38 -18.88 10.43 6.24
N THR A 39 -19.20 9.61 5.24
CA THR A 39 -20.11 8.48 5.37
C THR A 39 -19.43 7.25 5.98
N LEU A 40 -18.10 7.15 5.84
CA LEU A 40 -17.31 6.05 6.40
C LEU A 40 -16.93 6.30 7.86
N ILE A 41 -16.98 5.26 8.68
CA ILE A 41 -16.51 5.33 10.07
C ILE A 41 -14.99 5.27 10.08
N LYS A 42 -14.34 6.23 10.74
CA LYS A 42 -12.87 6.35 10.77
C LYS A 42 -12.31 5.88 12.12
N TYR A 43 -11.33 4.98 12.07
CA TYR A 43 -10.48 4.61 13.18
C TYR A 43 -9.04 5.05 12.93
N TRP A 44 -8.31 5.34 14.01
CA TRP A 44 -6.94 5.82 13.97
C TRP A 44 -6.07 4.95 14.87
N TYR A 45 -4.96 4.47 14.34
CA TYR A 45 -3.91 3.84 15.12
C TYR A 45 -2.80 4.87 15.42
N PRO A 46 -2.55 5.20 16.70
CA PRO A 46 -1.74 6.35 17.07
C PRO A 46 -0.23 6.11 17.04
N GLN A 47 0.23 4.86 16.93
CA GLN A 47 1.66 4.58 16.97
C GLN A 47 2.28 4.63 15.57
N ILE A 48 3.40 5.35 15.46
CA ILE A 48 4.21 5.40 14.24
C ILE A 48 4.79 4.01 13.97
N HIS A 49 4.49 3.47 12.78
CA HIS A 49 5.05 2.21 12.31
C HIS A 49 5.88 2.40 11.04
N TYR A 50 6.80 1.48 10.77
CA TYR A 50 7.66 1.55 9.58
C TYR A 50 6.85 1.46 8.27
N CYS A 51 5.65 0.88 8.32
CA CYS A 51 4.72 0.77 7.18
C CYS A 51 3.92 2.03 6.87
N GLY A 52 4.32 3.19 7.41
CA GLY A 52 3.77 4.47 6.95
C GLY A 52 3.28 5.38 8.07
N GLY A 53 3.89 5.38 9.24
CA GLY A 53 3.64 6.41 10.25
C GLY A 53 2.25 6.34 10.85
N SER A 54 1.47 7.41 10.71
CA SER A 54 0.09 7.47 11.22
C SER A 54 -0.86 6.71 10.31
N VAL A 55 -1.61 5.75 10.87
CA VAL A 55 -2.49 4.85 10.11
C VAL A 55 -3.95 5.16 10.41
N TYR A 56 -4.76 5.33 9.37
CA TYR A 56 -6.21 5.53 9.45
C TYR A 56 -6.94 4.46 8.66
N GLY A 57 -7.95 3.85 9.28
CA GLY A 57 -8.85 2.88 8.67
C GLY A 57 -10.25 3.45 8.51
N TYR A 58 -10.88 3.19 7.38
CA TYR A 58 -12.23 3.68 7.09
C TYR A 58 -13.14 2.51 6.75
N TYR A 59 -14.27 2.44 7.45
CA TYR A 59 -15.15 1.29 7.48
C TYR A 59 -16.54 1.63 6.93
N LEU A 60 -17.07 0.72 6.12
CA LEU A 60 -18.45 0.72 5.64
C LEU A 60 -19.17 -0.49 6.23
N ASN A 61 -20.19 -0.28 7.09
CA ASN A 61 -20.95 -1.35 7.74
C ASN A 61 -20.01 -2.43 8.33
N ASP A 62 -19.10 -2.01 9.22
CA ASP A 62 -18.09 -2.86 9.86
C ASP A 62 -16.99 -3.46 8.97
N THR A 63 -17.06 -3.29 7.66
CA THR A 63 -16.06 -3.78 6.72
C THR A 63 -15.01 -2.70 6.47
N LEU A 64 -13.73 -3.01 6.69
CA LEU A 64 -12.62 -2.13 6.32
C LEU A 64 -12.55 -2.03 4.80
N VAL A 65 -12.67 -0.81 4.27
CA VAL A 65 -12.70 -0.56 2.81
C VAL A 65 -11.53 0.28 2.31
N TYR A 66 -10.90 1.02 3.22
CA TYR A 66 -9.85 1.96 2.87
C TYR A 66 -8.88 2.16 4.04
N ILE A 67 -7.58 2.11 3.75
CA ILE A 67 -6.51 2.44 4.67
C ILE A 67 -5.71 3.59 4.08
N GLU A 68 -5.38 4.57 4.92
CA GLU A 68 -4.45 5.65 4.60
C GLU A 68 -3.37 5.69 5.66
N SER A 69 -2.12 5.68 5.21
CA SER A 69 -0.95 5.78 6.05
C SER A 69 -0.06 6.91 5.58
N LYS A 70 0.34 7.79 6.51
CA LYS A 70 1.22 8.93 6.23
C LYS A 70 2.39 8.96 7.21
N TYR A 71 3.60 8.91 6.66
CA TYR A 71 4.84 9.18 7.37
C TYR A 71 5.45 10.46 6.83
N SER A 72 5.77 11.39 7.72
CA SER A 72 6.42 12.65 7.40
C SER A 72 7.52 12.89 8.42
N ALA A 73 8.76 12.98 7.94
CA ALA A 73 9.93 13.33 8.72
C ALA A 73 10.80 14.31 7.91
N GLU A 74 11.79 14.90 8.56
CA GLU A 74 12.68 15.93 7.98
C GLU A 74 13.30 15.50 6.64
N LEU A 75 13.59 14.20 6.47
CA LEU A 75 14.31 13.66 5.32
C LEU A 75 13.44 12.82 4.38
N GLY A 76 12.13 12.78 4.61
CA GLY A 76 11.26 12.07 3.70
C GLY A 76 9.80 12.04 4.10
N TYR A 77 8.98 11.90 3.07
CA TYR A 77 7.55 11.69 3.15
C TYR A 77 7.18 10.42 2.41
N THR A 78 6.32 9.60 3.01
CA THR A 78 5.68 8.49 2.31
C THR A 78 4.21 8.46 2.64
N GLU A 79 3.43 8.11 1.64
CA GLU A 79 1.99 7.90 1.78
C GLU A 79 1.62 6.58 1.13
N GLU A 80 0.94 5.73 1.88
CA GLU A 80 0.37 4.50 1.36
C GLU A 80 -1.14 4.57 1.50
N THR A 81 -1.83 4.31 0.40
CA THR A 81 -3.27 4.20 0.33
C THR A 81 -3.65 2.82 -0.16
N VAL A 82 -4.51 2.13 0.59
CA VAL A 82 -4.98 0.79 0.27
C VAL A 82 -6.50 0.80 0.14
N TYR A 83 -7.00 0.33 -1.00
CA TYR A 83 -8.41 0.02 -1.22
C TYR A 83 -8.57 -1.49 -1.17
N LEU A 84 -9.51 -1.96 -0.36
CA LEU A 84 -9.75 -3.38 -0.13
C LEU A 84 -11.23 -3.65 0.14
N PHE A 85 -11.69 -4.87 -0.10
CA PHE A 85 -13.03 -5.29 0.30
C PHE A 85 -13.00 -6.76 0.70
N ASN A 86 -13.59 -7.10 1.85
CA ASN A 86 -13.56 -8.46 2.40
C ASN A 86 -12.15 -9.08 2.40
N ASP A 87 -11.15 -8.32 2.87
CA ASP A 87 -9.74 -8.72 2.95
C ASP A 87 -9.03 -8.93 1.60
N ILE A 88 -9.67 -8.57 0.49
CA ILE A 88 -9.09 -8.63 -0.84
C ILE A 88 -8.61 -7.24 -1.23
N TYR A 89 -7.31 -7.12 -1.54
CA TYR A 89 -6.72 -5.89 -2.07
C TYR A 89 -7.26 -5.60 -3.47
N TYR A 90 -7.72 -4.38 -3.70
CA TYR A 90 -8.21 -3.94 -5.01
C TYR A 90 -7.21 -2.99 -5.65
N LYS A 91 -6.71 -2.03 -4.87
CA LYS A 91 -5.74 -1.05 -5.35
C LYS A 91 -4.83 -0.59 -4.23
N VAL A 92 -3.55 -0.44 -4.52
CA VAL A 92 -2.57 0.21 -3.66
C VAL A 92 -1.97 1.39 -4.41
N ILE A 93 -1.90 2.54 -3.75
CA ILE A 93 -1.19 3.72 -4.23
C ILE A 93 -0.12 4.04 -3.20
N PHE A 94 1.14 4.02 -3.61
CA PHE A 94 2.26 4.34 -2.75
C PHE A 94 3.03 5.52 -3.33
N TYR A 95 3.14 6.58 -2.54
CA TYR A 95 3.93 7.75 -2.87
C TYR A 95 5.16 7.81 -1.96
N ALA A 96 6.32 8.00 -2.57
CA ALA A 96 7.57 8.17 -1.85
C ALA A 96 8.28 9.44 -2.32
N HIS A 97 8.55 10.30 -1.35
CA HIS A 97 9.45 11.44 -1.46
C HIS A 97 10.58 11.29 -0.45
N GLN A 98 11.66 10.62 -0.84
CA GLN A 98 12.75 10.27 0.06
C GLN A 98 14.08 10.75 -0.51
N ALA A 99 14.96 11.21 0.38
CA ALA A 99 16.33 11.53 0.01
C ALA A 99 17.03 10.32 -0.63
N GLU A 100 17.66 10.52 -1.79
CA GLU A 100 18.33 9.46 -2.55
C GLU A 100 19.75 9.18 -2.01
N TRP A 101 19.86 8.89 -0.71
CA TRP A 101 21.13 8.68 0.00
C TRP A 101 22.09 7.72 -0.70
N GLY A 102 21.56 6.70 -1.39
CA GLY A 102 22.35 5.74 -2.14
C GLY A 102 23.23 6.36 -3.23
N LYS A 103 22.81 7.48 -3.83
CA LYS A 103 23.60 8.21 -4.84
C LYS A 103 24.83 8.90 -4.26
N TYR A 104 24.78 9.25 -2.98
CA TYR A 104 25.77 10.09 -2.31
C TYR A 104 26.62 9.34 -1.28
N LYS A 105 26.32 8.05 -1.00
CA LYS A 105 26.96 7.25 0.05
C LYS A 105 28.50 7.23 0.00
N ASN A 106 29.08 7.45 -1.18
CA ASN A 106 30.53 7.44 -1.40
C ASN A 106 31.08 8.77 -1.95
N ASP A 107 30.28 9.85 -1.93
CA ASP A 107 30.71 11.16 -2.41
C ASP A 107 31.46 11.91 -1.28
N PRO A 108 32.79 12.10 -1.38
CA PRO A 108 33.57 12.75 -0.34
C PRO A 108 33.30 14.26 -0.22
N ASP A 109 32.70 14.87 -1.24
CA ASP A 109 32.33 16.29 -1.28
C ASP A 109 30.82 16.48 -1.06
N PHE A 110 30.17 15.50 -0.43
CA PHE A 110 28.72 15.51 -0.18
C PHE A 110 28.29 16.78 0.56
N ASP A 111 27.26 17.40 0.00
CA ASP A 111 26.61 18.60 0.49
C ASP A 111 25.11 18.32 0.53
N GLU A 112 24.51 18.34 1.72
CA GLU A 112 23.08 18.08 1.92
C GLU A 112 22.19 18.99 1.08
N SER A 113 22.65 20.21 0.76
CA SER A 113 21.91 21.14 -0.11
C SER A 113 21.79 20.67 -1.56
N LYS A 114 22.61 19.69 -1.97
CA LYS A 114 22.58 19.05 -3.30
C LYS A 114 21.84 17.71 -3.30
N MET A 115 21.23 17.33 -2.18
CA MET A 115 20.46 16.10 -2.06
C MET A 115 19.27 16.12 -3.03
N THR A 116 19.20 15.13 -3.91
CA THR A 116 18.01 14.87 -4.69
C THR A 116 17.07 13.95 -3.94
N TYR A 117 15.78 14.15 -4.18
CA TYR A 117 14.71 13.36 -3.58
C TYR A 117 14.02 12.57 -4.68
N THR A 118 13.62 11.35 -4.35
CA THR A 118 12.63 10.65 -5.15
C THR A 118 11.35 11.47 -5.15
N ASP A 119 10.63 11.46 -6.26
CA ASP A 119 9.25 11.97 -6.32
C ASP A 119 8.49 10.97 -7.18
N THR A 120 8.13 9.87 -6.55
CA THR A 120 7.67 8.66 -7.25
C THR A 120 6.35 8.16 -6.69
N THR A 121 5.40 7.93 -7.59
CA THR A 121 4.12 7.30 -7.27
C THR A 121 4.04 5.95 -7.93
N TYR A 122 3.68 4.93 -7.15
CA TYR A 122 3.38 3.59 -7.60
C TYR A 122 1.89 3.36 -7.50
N THR A 123 1.27 2.86 -8.56
CA THR A 123 -0.12 2.43 -8.57
C THR A 123 -0.16 0.96 -8.94
N ILE A 124 -0.76 0.16 -8.07
CA ILE A 124 -0.90 -1.28 -8.24
C ILE A 124 -2.40 -1.59 -8.21
N ILE A 125 -2.93 -2.17 -9.27
CA ILE A 125 -4.32 -2.60 -9.35
C ILE A 125 -4.33 -4.11 -9.45
N PHE A 126 -5.00 -4.74 -8.49
CA PHE A 126 -5.17 -6.19 -8.42
C PHE A 126 -6.46 -6.54 -9.17
N SER A 127 -6.36 -6.60 -10.51
CA SER A 127 -7.47 -7.03 -11.37
C SER A 127 -7.26 -8.49 -11.81
N GLU A 128 -7.98 -8.95 -12.85
CA GLU A 128 -7.71 -10.23 -13.55
C GLU A 128 -6.22 -10.43 -13.86
N LYS A 129 -5.51 -9.32 -14.09
CA LYS A 129 -4.05 -9.24 -14.11
C LYS A 129 -3.61 -8.09 -13.21
N ILE A 130 -2.46 -8.24 -12.54
CA ILE A 130 -1.87 -7.14 -11.81
C ILE A 130 -1.42 -6.07 -12.80
N ILE A 131 -1.90 -4.85 -12.61
CA ILE A 131 -1.48 -3.68 -13.37
C ILE A 131 -0.60 -2.85 -12.45
N PHE A 132 0.65 -2.66 -12.87
CA PHE A 132 1.63 -1.87 -12.14
C PHE A 132 1.97 -0.64 -12.97
N LYS A 133 1.98 0.53 -12.34
CA LYS A 133 2.39 1.78 -12.98
C LYS A 133 3.25 2.59 -12.02
N LYS A 134 4.45 2.97 -12.46
CA LYS A 134 5.39 3.84 -11.75
C LYS A 134 5.43 5.20 -12.43
N TYR A 135 5.24 6.26 -11.68
CA TYR A 135 5.21 7.64 -12.15
C TYR A 135 6.25 8.51 -11.44
N SER A 136 6.68 9.57 -12.09
CA SER A 136 7.28 10.74 -11.43
C SER A 136 6.52 11.99 -11.87
N GLY A 137 5.89 12.67 -10.92
CA GLY A 137 4.78 13.58 -11.20
C GLY A 137 3.74 12.92 -12.11
N ASN A 138 3.47 13.52 -13.28
CA ASN A 138 2.51 13.01 -14.26
C ASN A 138 3.13 12.10 -15.34
N LYS A 139 4.45 11.84 -15.28
CA LYS A 139 5.16 11.06 -16.31
C LYS A 139 5.21 9.59 -15.92
N LEU A 140 4.64 8.71 -16.76
CA LEU A 140 4.81 7.26 -16.63
C LEU A 140 6.27 6.87 -16.90
N LEU A 141 6.89 6.19 -15.95
CA LEU A 141 8.28 5.72 -16.01
C LEU A 141 8.38 4.23 -16.35
N SER A 142 7.47 3.41 -15.81
CA SER A 142 7.49 1.97 -16.01
C SER A 142 6.12 1.35 -15.77
N GLU A 143 5.82 0.28 -16.50
CA GLU A 143 4.70 -0.63 -16.24
C GLU A 143 5.16 -2.04 -15.81
N THR A 144 6.48 -2.26 -15.75
CA THR A 144 7.05 -3.52 -15.30
C THR A 144 6.83 -3.67 -13.81
N ALA A 145 6.15 -4.76 -13.42
CA ALA A 145 5.88 -5.07 -12.03
C ALA A 145 7.17 -5.28 -11.23
N ASP A 146 7.27 -4.60 -10.09
CA ASP A 146 8.30 -4.79 -9.09
C ASP A 146 7.75 -5.70 -7.98
N SER A 147 8.07 -7.00 -8.05
CA SER A 147 7.48 -8.00 -7.16
C SER A 147 7.90 -7.83 -5.70
N GLU A 148 9.11 -7.31 -5.44
CA GLU A 148 9.60 -7.05 -4.09
C GLU A 148 8.79 -5.91 -3.48
N LEU A 149 8.69 -4.78 -4.19
CA LEU A 149 7.89 -3.64 -3.73
C LEU A 149 6.41 -4.02 -3.52
N ILE A 150 5.81 -4.76 -4.46
CA ILE A 150 4.41 -5.21 -4.31
C ILE A 150 4.25 -6.05 -3.03
N THR A 151 5.19 -6.95 -2.76
CA THR A 151 5.15 -7.82 -1.56
C THR A 151 5.27 -6.99 -0.29
N ASP A 152 6.20 -6.04 -0.25
CA ASP A 152 6.39 -5.17 0.92
C ASP A 152 5.16 -4.33 1.22
N LEU A 153 4.55 -3.73 0.19
CA LEU A 153 3.32 -2.94 0.34
C LEU A 153 2.15 -3.81 0.82
N LEU A 154 1.98 -5.02 0.28
CA LEU A 154 0.92 -5.92 0.76
C LEU A 154 1.13 -6.37 2.21
N ASN A 155 2.38 -6.64 2.61
CA ASN A 155 2.71 -6.93 3.99
C ASN A 155 2.42 -5.74 4.91
N CYS A 156 2.74 -4.52 4.45
CA CYS A 156 2.42 -3.29 5.15
C CYS A 156 0.90 -3.08 5.31
N GLY A 157 0.13 -3.23 4.24
CA GLY A 157 -1.33 -3.25 4.27
C GLY A 157 -1.89 -4.23 5.32
N GLN A 158 -1.33 -5.43 5.38
CA GLN A 158 -1.80 -6.48 6.28
C GLN A 158 -1.54 -6.11 7.75
N MET A 159 -0.35 -5.62 8.08
CA MET A 159 -0.06 -5.16 9.45
C MET A 159 -0.90 -3.96 9.84
N MET A 160 -1.10 -3.00 8.93
CA MET A 160 -1.96 -1.84 9.18
C MET A 160 -3.39 -2.25 9.51
N LYS A 161 -3.94 -3.22 8.76
CA LYS A 161 -5.24 -3.80 9.07
C LYS A 161 -5.26 -4.41 10.47
N GLU A 162 -4.26 -5.21 10.84
CA GLU A 162 -4.19 -5.83 12.17
C GLU A 162 -4.11 -4.80 13.31
N PHE A 163 -3.48 -3.65 13.09
CA PHE A 163 -3.49 -2.55 14.05
C PHE A 163 -4.89 -1.94 14.18
N LEU A 164 -5.53 -1.67 13.05
CA LEU A 164 -6.86 -1.06 13.02
C LEU A 164 -7.94 -1.97 13.62
N ASP A 165 -7.87 -3.28 13.38
CA ASP A 165 -8.80 -4.24 13.96
C ASP A 165 -8.70 -4.28 15.49
N LYS A 166 -7.50 -4.13 16.06
CA LYS A 166 -7.30 -4.01 17.52
C LYS A 166 -7.91 -2.72 18.07
N GLU A 167 -7.70 -1.59 17.38
CA GLU A 167 -8.26 -0.30 17.81
C GLU A 167 -9.78 -0.27 17.71
N LYS A 168 -10.35 -0.86 16.66
CA LYS A 168 -11.81 -1.01 16.51
C LYS A 168 -12.41 -1.78 17.69
N ILE A 169 -11.83 -2.93 18.05
CA ILE A 169 -12.29 -3.75 19.19
C ILE A 169 -12.26 -2.96 20.51
N ASN A 170 -11.26 -2.09 20.71
CA ASN A 170 -11.15 -1.28 21.94
C ASN A 170 -12.15 -0.11 22.01
N ALA A 171 -12.77 0.26 20.89
CA ALA A 171 -13.69 1.38 20.78
C ALA A 171 -15.18 0.97 20.91
N GLU A 172 -15.48 -0.33 20.85
CA GLU A 172 -16.80 -0.95 21.04
C GLU A 172 -17.05 -1.35 22.50
#